data_AF-A0A2P0QLW1-F1
#
_entry.id   AF-A0A2P0QLW1-F1
#
_cell.length_a   1.000
_cell.length_b   1.000
_cell.length_c   1.000
_cell.angle_alpha   90.00
_cell.angle_beta   90.00
_cell.angle_gamma   90.00
#
_symmetry.space_group_name_H-M   'P 1'
#
loop_
_entity.id
_entity.type
_entity.pdbx_description
1 polymer ?
#
loop_
_entity_poly.entity_id
_entity_poly.type
_entity_poly.pdbx_seq_one_letter_code
_entity_poly.pdbx_strand_id
1 'polypeptide(L)'
;MKEFTDEHIIEAIGRCRVVVRNGKVVEVSDPIIADCPLAKRFAYPVPEITKDAVKANIEARILSFGMCTPNREVLDTRVFVGFGASELLSFGI
;
A
#
# COMPACT_ATOMS: atom_id res chain seq x y z
N MET A 1 -24.46 -8.20 -12.50
CA MET A 1 -23.34 -7.78 -11.64
C MET A 1 -22.08 -8.44 -12.19
N LYS A 2 -20.97 -7.71 -12.37
CA LYS A 2 -19.69 -8.35 -12.75
C LYS A 2 -19.16 -9.09 -11.53
N GLU A 3 -19.03 -10.40 -11.64
CA GLU A 3 -18.32 -11.22 -10.66
C GLU A 3 -16.83 -10.90 -10.79
N PHE A 4 -16.21 -10.45 -9.70
CA PHE A 4 -14.78 -10.23 -9.62
C PHE A 4 -14.18 -11.44 -8.90
N THR A 5 -13.34 -12.20 -9.60
CA THR A 5 -12.69 -13.39 -9.05
C THR A 5 -11.56 -13.06 -8.07
N ASP A 6 -11.11 -11.81 -8.05
CA ASP A 6 -10.02 -11.28 -7.24
C ASP A 6 -10.40 -9.91 -6.67
N GLU A 7 -10.64 -9.84 -5.36
CA GLU A 7 -10.98 -8.62 -4.63
C GLU A 7 -10.12 -8.50 -3.36
N HIS A 8 -9.47 -7.35 -3.21
CA HIS A 8 -8.67 -7.00 -2.03
C HIS A 8 -9.19 -5.68 -1.46
N ILE A 9 -9.58 -5.70 -0.19
CA ILE A 9 -9.98 -4.49 0.55
C ILE A 9 -8.87 -4.23 1.57
N ILE A 10 -8.18 -3.12 1.43
CA ILE A 10 -7.05 -2.74 2.30
C ILE A 10 -7.27 -1.36 2.88
N GLU A 11 -6.63 -1.09 4.01
CA GLU A 11 -6.43 0.26 4.51
C GLU A 11 -5.04 0.75 4.09
N ALA A 12 -4.98 1.93 3.48
CA ALA A 12 -3.73 2.56 3.08
C ALA A 12 -3.79 4.07 3.32
N ILE A 13 -2.62 4.69 3.46
CA ILE A 13 -2.32 6.14 3.38
C ILE A 13 -3.53 7.06 3.61
N GLY A 14 -3.58 7.74 4.76
CA GLY A 14 -4.74 8.56 5.07
C GLY A 14 -5.85 7.84 5.84
N ARG A 15 -5.64 6.57 6.21
CA ARG A 15 -6.71 5.64 6.61
C ARG A 15 -7.80 5.50 5.55
N CYS A 16 -7.41 5.61 4.28
CA CYS A 16 -8.30 5.35 3.18
C CYS A 16 -8.57 3.85 3.07
N ARG A 17 -9.83 3.47 3.02
CA ARG A 17 -10.25 2.18 2.51
C ARG A 17 -10.02 2.17 1.00
N VAL A 18 -9.25 1.21 0.51
CA VAL A 18 -8.95 1.03 -0.91
C VAL A 18 -9.46 -0.34 -1.35
N VAL A 19 -10.22 -0.37 -2.44
CA VAL A 19 -10.68 -1.63 -3.04
C VAL A 19 -9.93 -1.83 -4.36
N VAL A 20 -9.22 -2.95 -4.45
CA VAL A 20 -8.55 -3.41 -5.66
C VAL A 20 -9.29 -4.63 -6.19
N ARG A 21 -9.64 -4.60 -7.48
CA ARG A 21 -10.28 -5.73 -8.17
C ARG A 21 -9.55 -6.04 -9.46
N ASN A 22 -9.15 -7.29 -9.65
CA ASN A 22 -8.37 -7.73 -10.82
C ASN A 22 -7.17 -6.81 -11.12
N GLY A 23 -6.41 -6.46 -10.08
CA GLY A 23 -5.25 -5.56 -10.20
C GLY A 23 -5.57 -4.10 -10.57
N LYS A 24 -6.81 -3.63 -10.37
CA LYS A 24 -7.19 -2.22 -10.58
C LYS A 24 -7.82 -1.61 -9.35
N VAL A 25 -7.45 -0.37 -9.02
CA VAL A 25 -8.09 0.37 -7.94
C VAL A 25 -9.47 0.85 -8.41
N VAL A 26 -10.53 0.36 -7.78
CA VAL A 26 -11.92 0.69 -8.14
C VAL A 26 -12.59 1.66 -7.17
N GLU A 27 -12.09 1.75 -5.93
CA GLU A 27 -12.64 2.61 -4.89
C GLU A 27 -11.52 3.09 -3.95
N VAL A 28 -11.60 4.36 -3.54
CA VAL A 28 -10.78 4.95 -2.48
C VAL A 28 -11.72 5.82 -1.64
N SER A 29 -11.77 5.58 -0.32
CA SER A 29 -12.55 6.42 0.59
C SER A 29 -11.91 7.78 0.85
N ASP A 30 -12.64 8.69 1.48
CA ASP A 30 -12.05 9.97 1.89
C ASP A 30 -10.94 9.73 2.94
N PRO A 31 -9.80 10.44 2.81
CA PRO A 31 -8.76 10.40 3.81
C PRO A 31 -9.19 11.09 5.08
N ILE A 32 -8.82 10.51 6.22
CA ILE A 32 -9.08 11.07 7.56
C ILE A 32 -7.95 12.02 7.98
N ILE A 33 -6.77 11.90 7.37
CA ILE A 33 -5.62 12.79 7.58
C ILE A 33 -5.14 13.34 6.23
N ALA A 34 -4.74 14.62 6.21
CA ALA A 34 -4.33 15.32 4.99
C ALA A 34 -2.80 15.28 4.72
N ASP A 35 -1.98 15.01 5.75
CA ASP A 35 -0.52 14.99 5.63
C ASP A 35 0.11 13.88 6.47
N CYS A 36 1.23 13.35 5.99
CA CYS A 36 2.05 12.36 6.69
C CYS A 36 3.53 12.49 6.26
N PRO A 37 4.46 12.81 7.19
CA PRO A 37 5.90 12.89 6.88
C PRO A 37 6.48 11.61 6.27
N LEU A 38 5.94 10.45 6.65
CA LEU A 38 6.33 9.17 6.08
C LEU A 38 5.84 9.02 4.63
N ALA A 39 4.62 9.48 4.33
CA ALA A 39 4.05 9.34 2.99
C ALA A 39 4.78 10.18 1.93
N LYS A 40 5.35 11.30 2.35
CA LYS A 40 6.27 12.13 1.55
C LYS A 40 7.57 11.39 1.15
N ARG A 41 7.93 10.33 1.87
CA ARG A 41 9.19 9.57 1.69
C ARG A 41 8.99 8.20 1.03
N PHE A 42 7.77 7.85 0.64
CA PHE A 42 7.56 6.63 -0.13
C PHE A 42 8.26 6.68 -1.48
N ALA A 43 8.56 5.51 -2.05
CA ALA A 43 9.10 5.40 -3.41
C ALA A 43 8.24 6.13 -4.45
N TYR A 44 6.92 6.14 -4.25
CA TYR A 44 5.99 7.08 -4.86
C TYR A 44 5.48 8.05 -3.79
N PRO A 45 6.01 9.28 -3.70
CA PRO A 45 5.62 10.22 -2.65
C PRO A 45 4.14 10.61 -2.71
N VAL A 46 3.54 10.83 -1.55
CA VAL A 46 2.20 11.45 -1.39
C VAL A 46 2.36 12.69 -0.51
N PRO A 47 2.64 13.88 -1.11
CA PRO A 47 2.87 15.11 -0.35
C PRO A 47 1.62 15.66 0.34
N GLU A 48 0.47 15.52 -0.31
CA GLU A 48 -0.85 15.80 0.23
C GLU A 48 -1.71 14.56 0.03
N ILE A 49 -2.41 14.15 1.07
CA ILE A 49 -3.22 12.93 1.07
C ILE A 49 -4.60 13.28 0.54
N THR A 50 -4.79 13.07 -0.76
CA THR A 50 -6.08 13.13 -1.46
C THR A 50 -6.46 11.74 -1.99
N LYS A 51 -7.73 11.52 -2.31
CA LYS A 51 -8.20 10.27 -2.94
C LYS A 51 -7.37 9.89 -4.17
N ASP A 52 -7.09 10.88 -5.02
CA ASP A 52 -6.35 10.67 -6.27
C ASP A 52 -4.87 10.35 -6.00
N ALA A 53 -4.25 11.03 -5.03
CA ALA A 53 -2.87 10.73 -4.68
C ALA A 53 -2.72 9.34 -4.05
N VAL A 54 -3.67 8.92 -3.21
CA VAL A 54 -3.72 7.55 -2.66
C VAL A 54 -3.94 6.52 -3.76
N LYS A 55 -4.88 6.77 -4.68
CA LYS A 55 -5.12 5.90 -5.83
C LYS A 55 -3.86 5.74 -6.69
N ALA A 56 -3.24 6.85 -7.09
CA ALA A 56 -2.02 6.84 -7.90
C ALA A 56 -0.88 6.10 -7.20
N ASN A 57 -0.74 6.25 -5.88
CA ASN A 57 0.25 5.52 -5.11
C ASN A 57 0.03 3.99 -5.15
N ILE A 58 -1.20 3.53 -4.94
CA ILE A 58 -1.52 2.10 -4.98
C ILE A 58 -1.37 1.55 -6.39
N GLU A 59 -1.82 2.25 -7.42
CA GLU A 59 -1.62 1.87 -8.82
C GLU A 59 -0.13 1.75 -9.18
N ALA A 60 0.71 2.66 -8.70
CA ALA A 60 2.15 2.57 -8.88
C ALA A 60 2.76 1.33 -8.21
N ARG A 61 2.27 0.92 -7.03
CA ARG A 61 2.71 -0.32 -6.34
C ARG A 61 2.25 -1.59 -7.08
N ILE A 62 1.03 -1.57 -7.59
CA ILE A 62 0.52 -2.65 -8.45
C ILE A 62 1.42 -2.79 -9.68
N LEU A 63 1.74 -1.68 -10.35
CA LEU A 63 2.59 -1.69 -11.55
C LEU A 63 4.03 -2.11 -11.25
N SER A 64 4.60 -1.66 -10.13
CA SER A 64 6.02 -1.86 -9.83
C SER A 64 6.37 -3.25 -9.31
N PHE A 65 5.49 -3.89 -8.54
CA PHE A 65 5.79 -5.21 -7.96
C PHE A 65 4.58 -6.13 -7.84
N GLY A 66 3.48 -5.83 -8.55
CA GLY A 66 2.30 -6.69 -8.58
C GLY A 66 1.53 -6.73 -7.26
N MET A 67 1.54 -5.64 -6.47
CA MET A 67 0.76 -5.55 -5.22
C MET A 67 -0.69 -5.98 -5.43
N CYS A 68 -1.24 -6.86 -4.57
CA CYS A 68 -2.62 -7.37 -4.69
C CYS A 68 -2.94 -8.02 -6.06
N THR A 69 -1.96 -8.69 -6.68
CA THR A 69 -2.17 -9.48 -7.90
C THR A 69 -1.41 -10.81 -7.82
N PRO A 70 -1.79 -11.82 -8.64
CA PRO A 70 -0.98 -13.04 -8.79
C PRO A 70 0.40 -12.79 -9.43
N ASN A 71 0.62 -11.63 -10.05
CA ASN A 71 1.88 -11.26 -10.69
C ASN A 71 2.85 -10.59 -9.70
N ARG A 72 2.67 -10.79 -8.38
CA ARG A 72 3.54 -10.19 -7.37
C ARG A 72 4.96 -10.74 -7.48
N GLU A 73 5.93 -9.84 -7.63
CA GLU A 73 7.34 -10.21 -7.73
C GLU A 73 8.03 -10.16 -6.35
N VAL A 74 8.63 -11.27 -5.94
CA VAL A 74 9.48 -11.35 -4.74
C VAL A 74 10.93 -11.33 -5.20
N LEU A 75 11.56 -10.15 -5.10
CA LEU A 75 12.90 -9.90 -5.64
C LEU A 75 14.03 -10.45 -4.74
N ASP A 76 13.74 -10.73 -3.47
CA ASP A 76 14.73 -11.20 -2.50
C ASP A 76 14.07 -12.21 -1.55
N THR A 77 14.72 -13.35 -1.34
CA THR A 77 14.29 -14.43 -0.44
C THR A 77 15.18 -14.53 0.80
N ARG A 78 16.19 -13.66 0.93
CA ARG A 78 17.03 -13.58 2.11
C ARG A 78 16.17 -13.16 3.30
N VAL A 79 16.50 -13.74 4.45
CA VAL A 79 15.92 -13.33 5.71
C VAL A 79 16.51 -11.98 6.09
N PHE A 80 15.80 -10.89 5.75
CA PHE A 80 16.27 -9.52 6.03
C PHE A 80 16.22 -9.19 7.53
N VAL A 81 15.26 -9.78 8.25
CA VAL A 81 15.15 -9.67 9.71
C VAL A 81 15.16 -11.06 10.31
N GLY A 82 16.35 -11.58 10.62
CA GLY A 82 16.54 -12.94 11.16
C GLY A 82 16.03 -13.12 12.60
N PHE A 83 15.90 -12.03 13.34
CA PHE A 83 15.34 -11.97 14.69
C PHE A 83 14.89 -10.54 15.00
N GLY A 84 13.70 -10.40 15.57
CA GLY A 84 13.28 -9.27 16.39
C GLY A 84 13.27 -7.87 15.80
N ALA A 85 12.47 -7.62 14.76
CA ALA A 85 12.01 -6.24 14.51
C ALA A 85 11.25 -5.69 15.74
N SER A 86 10.40 -6.51 16.35
CA SER A 86 9.64 -6.15 17.55
C SER A 86 10.54 -6.02 18.79
N GLU A 87 11.50 -6.93 18.99
CA GLU A 87 12.50 -6.81 20.05
C GLU A 87 13.38 -5.56 19.86
N LEU A 88 13.88 -5.29 18.65
CA LEU A 88 14.69 -4.09 18.36
C LEU A 88 13.91 -2.79 18.58
N LEU A 89 12.60 -2.77 18.25
CA LEU A 89 11.72 -1.64 18.54
C LEU A 89 11.44 -1.50 20.05
N SER A 90 11.27 -2.62 20.77
CA SER A 90 11.09 -2.63 22.23
C SER A 90 12.32 -2.13 22.99
N PHE A 91 13.53 -2.38 22.47
CA PHE A 91 14.78 -1.93 23.08
C PHE A 91 15.21 -0.51 22.67
N GLY A 92 14.38 0.20 21.90
CA GLY A 92 14.52 1.63 21.68
C GLY A 92 15.78 2.00 20.90
N ILE A 93 15.57 2.17 19.59
CA ILE A 93 16.09 3.40 18.98
C ILE A 93 15.35 4.57 19.63
#